data_AF-A0A9E5FE02-F1
#
_entry.id   AF-A0A9E5FE02-F1
#
_cell.length_a   1.000
_cell.length_b   1.000
_cell.length_c   1.000
_cell.angle_alpha   90.00
_cell.angle_beta   90.00
_cell.angle_gamma   90.00
#
_symmetry.space_group_name_H-M   'P 1'
#
loop_
_entity.id
_entity.type
_entity.pdbx_description
1 polymer ?
#
loop_
_entity_poly.entity_id
_entity_poly.type
_entity_poly.pdbx_seq_one_letter_code
_entity_poly.pdbx_strand_id
1 'polypeptide(L)'
;DACQKLRKNPSTRSIGVIMVTALDQPADIDRAVASGTDDLITKPVNRHDLIARIHALLMARSNSGSAADRFLNYIGALDRGTR
;
A
#
# COMPACT_ATOMS: atom_id res chain seq x y z
N ASP A 1 11.59 12.66 2.58
CA ASP A 1 12.13 12.76 3.95
C ASP A 1 11.39 11.86 4.95
N ALA A 2 10.07 12.03 5.16
CA ALA A 2 9.31 11.24 6.14
C ALA A 2 9.42 9.70 5.94
N CYS A 3 9.17 9.18 4.73
CA CYS A 3 9.31 7.73 4.45
C CYS A 3 10.71 7.21 4.78
N GLN A 4 11.75 7.93 4.36
CA GLN A 4 13.13 7.55 4.63
C GLN A 4 13.42 7.52 6.14
N LYS A 5 12.89 8.47 6.92
CA LYS A 5 13.01 8.47 8.39
C LYS A 5 12.33 7.25 9.01
N LEU A 6 11.12 6.89 8.56
CA LEU A 6 10.41 5.69 9.01
C LEU A 6 11.18 4.42 8.67
N ARG A 7 11.76 4.33 7.47
CA ARG A 7 12.55 3.16 7.05
C ARG A 7 13.88 3.01 7.79
N LYS A 8 14.52 4.13 8.17
CA LYS A 8 15.78 4.11 8.92
C LYS A 8 15.62 3.67 10.38
N ASN A 9 14.45 3.88 10.99
CA ASN A 9 14.22 3.52 12.39
C ASN A 9 13.79 2.04 12.53
N PRO A 10 14.55 1.19 13.25
CA PRO A 10 14.20 -0.22 13.45
C PRO A 10 12.80 -0.47 14.02
N SER A 11 12.27 0.43 14.85
CA SER A 11 10.95 0.26 15.45
C SER A 11 9.79 0.59 14.51
N THR A 12 10.04 1.34 13.43
CA THR A 12 9.00 1.77 12.48
C THR A 12 9.22 1.28 11.05
N ARG A 13 10.37 0.68 10.73
CA ARG A 13 10.68 0.18 9.37
C ARG A 13 9.67 -0.85 8.86
N SER A 14 8.99 -1.56 9.75
CA SER A 14 7.99 -2.58 9.44
C SER A 14 6.58 -2.02 9.23
N ILE A 15 6.36 -0.71 9.36
CA ILE A 15 5.07 -0.07 9.10
C ILE A 15 4.87 0.04 7.59
N GLY A 16 3.66 -0.29 7.12
CA GLY A 16 3.27 -0.10 5.73
C GLY A 16 3.03 1.39 5.43
N VAL A 17 3.55 1.88 4.30
CA VAL A 17 3.46 3.28 3.88
C VAL A 17 2.80 3.36 2.50
N ILE A 18 1.62 3.97 2.46
CA ILE A 18 0.93 4.35 1.21
C ILE A 18 1.02 5.87 1.10
N MET A 19 1.69 6.35 0.06
CA MET A 19 1.82 7.79 -0.19
C MET A 19 0.60 8.29 -0.97
N VAL A 20 0.02 9.41 -0.52
CA VAL A 20 -1.07 10.07 -1.24
C VAL A 20 -0.56 11.37 -1.85
N THR A 21 -0.65 11.50 -3.17
CA THR A 21 -0.01 12.59 -3.91
C THR A 21 -0.97 13.27 -4.91
N ALA A 22 -0.75 14.55 -5.18
CA ALA A 22 -1.34 15.23 -6.36
C ALA A 22 -0.37 15.26 -7.55
N LEU A 23 0.85 14.76 -7.34
CA LEU A 23 1.91 14.73 -8.32
C LEU A 23 1.72 13.51 -9.23
N ASP A 24 1.65 13.76 -10.54
CA ASP A 24 1.41 12.75 -11.58
C ASP A 24 2.57 12.61 -12.57
N GLN A 25 3.67 13.35 -12.35
CA GLN A 25 4.85 13.28 -13.20
C GLN A 25 5.65 12.01 -12.89
N PRO A 26 6.23 11.34 -13.92
CA PRO A 26 7.06 10.15 -13.71
C PRO A 26 8.17 10.34 -12.67
N ALA A 27 8.82 11.51 -12.67
CA ALA A 27 9.87 11.84 -11.71
C ALA A 27 9.37 11.88 -10.25
N ASP A 28 8.10 12.20 -10.01
CA ASP A 28 7.52 12.20 -8.67
C ASP A 28 7.27 10.79 -8.15
N ILE A 29 6.86 9.90 -9.06
CA ILE A 29 6.70 8.47 -8.78
C ILE A 29 8.06 7.86 -8.44
N ASP A 30 9.09 8.15 -9.24
CA ASP A 30 10.45 7.66 -9.00
C ASP A 30 10.98 8.11 -7.63
N ARG A 31 10.75 9.38 -7.27
CA ARG A 31 11.12 9.90 -5.94
C ARG A 31 10.34 9.22 -4.81
N ALA A 32 9.06 8.95 -5.00
CA ALA A 32 8.25 8.25 -4.01
C ALA A 32 8.75 6.82 -3.79
N VAL A 33 9.03 6.09 -4.87
CA VAL A 33 9.62 4.74 -4.83
C VAL A 33 10.98 4.75 -4.15
N ALA A 34 11.89 5.65 -4.55
CA ALA A 34 13.22 5.78 -3.95
C ALA A 34 13.17 6.18 -2.46
N SER A 35 12.07 6.76 -1.99
CA SER A 35 11.88 7.09 -0.57
C SER A 35 11.54 5.87 0.31
N GLY A 36 11.21 4.72 -0.30
CA GLY A 36 10.80 3.51 0.39
C GLY A 36 9.31 3.44 0.71
N THR A 37 8.45 4.10 -0.08
CA THR A 37 6.99 3.90 -0.03
C THR A 37 6.65 2.47 -0.48
N ASP A 38 5.62 1.85 0.10
CA ASP A 38 5.14 0.55 -0.39
C ASP A 38 4.13 0.70 -1.53
N ASP A 39 3.36 1.79 -1.52
CA ASP A 39 2.38 2.10 -2.56
C ASP A 39 2.16 3.62 -2.71
N LEU A 40 1.48 4.02 -3.78
CA LEU A 40 1.15 5.39 -4.15
C LEU A 40 -0.33 5.50 -4.60
N ILE A 41 -1.02 6.55 -4.16
CA ILE A 41 -2.39 6.89 -4.56
C ILE A 41 -2.44 8.35 -4.99
N THR A 42 -3.06 8.61 -6.14
CA THR A 42 -3.29 9.97 -6.62
C THR A 42 -4.55 10.58 -5.99
N LYS A 43 -4.52 11.88 -5.72
CA LYS A 43 -5.70 12.66 -5.33
C LYS A 43 -6.57 12.98 -6.57
N PRO A 44 -7.89 13.09 -6.42
CA PRO A 44 -8.68 12.81 -5.21
C PRO A 44 -8.72 11.30 -4.89
N VAL A 45 -8.68 10.96 -3.60
CA VAL A 45 -8.62 9.57 -3.16
C VAL A 45 -9.98 8.90 -3.35
N ASN A 46 -10.01 7.82 -4.13
CA ASN A 46 -11.15 6.91 -4.18
C ASN A 46 -11.11 5.96 -2.97
N ARG A 47 -12.21 5.88 -2.22
CA ARG A 47 -12.32 5.03 -1.03
C ARG A 47 -12.13 3.54 -1.34
N HIS A 48 -12.69 3.05 -2.43
CA HIS A 48 -12.60 1.63 -2.81
C HIS A 48 -11.15 1.27 -3.14
N ASP A 49 -10.47 2.11 -3.93
CA ASP A 49 -9.06 1.91 -4.29
C ASP A 49 -8.16 1.94 -3.05
N LEU A 50 -8.40 2.87 -2.12
CA LEU A 50 -7.65 2.94 -0.87
C LEU A 50 -7.81 1.67 -0.04
N ILE A 51 -9.04 1.18 0.13
CA ILE A 51 -9.31 -0.04 0.91
C ILE A 51 -8.63 -1.25 0.25
N ALA A 52 -8.74 -1.38 -1.07
CA ALA A 52 -8.12 -2.47 -1.82
C ALA A 52 -6.59 -2.48 -1.63
N ARG A 53 -5.96 -1.30 -1.70
CA ARG A 53 -4.51 -1.15 -1.51
C ARG A 53 -4.07 -1.43 -0.07
N ILE A 54 -4.84 -1.00 0.92
CA ILE A 54 -4.58 -1.33 2.34
C ILE A 54 -4.60 -2.85 2.54
N HIS A 55 -5.62 -3.54 2.02
CA HIS A 55 -5.70 -5.00 2.11
C HIS A 55 -4.51 -5.67 1.41
N ALA A 56 -4.21 -5.27 0.17
CA ALA A 56 -3.06 -5.82 -0.56
C ALA A 56 -1.75 -5.64 0.21
N LEU A 57 -1.54 -4.47 0.81
CA LEU A 57 -0.35 -4.17 1.61
C LEU A 57 -0.27 -5.04 2.87
N LEU A 58 -1.36 -5.19 3.63
CA LEU A 58 -1.40 -6.03 4.81
C LEU A 58 -1.16 -7.51 4.46
N MET A 59 -1.71 -7.97 3.34
CA MET A 59 -1.55 -9.34 2.85
C MET A 59 -0.11 -9.62 2.37
N ALA A 60 0.52 -8.67 1.68
CA ALA A 60 1.92 -8.80 1.27
C ALA A 60 2.90 -8.86 2.46
N ARG A 61 2.52 -8.25 3.59
CA ARG A 61 3.36 -8.17 4.81
C ARG A 61 3.12 -9.31 5.79
N SER A 62 1.94 -9.92 5.75
CA SER A 62 1.61 -11.09 6.55
C SER A 62 2.22 -12.32 5.85
N ASN A 63 3.38 -12.78 6.33
CA ASN A 63 4.14 -13.91 5.79
C ASN A 63 3.42 -15.28 5.94
N SER A 64 2.23 -15.43 5.36
CA SER A 64 1.42 -16.63 5.56
C SER A 64 0.44 -16.80 4.40
N GLY A 65 0.89 -17.42 3.31
CA GLY A 65 -0.02 -17.96 2.30
C GLY A 65 0.60 -18.12 0.92
N SER A 66 0.15 -19.17 0.22
CA SER A 66 0.39 -19.36 -1.21
C SER A 66 -0.26 -18.23 -2.04
N ALA A 67 0.08 -18.12 -3.33
CA ALA A 67 -0.58 -17.16 -4.23
C ALA A 67 -2.11 -17.38 -4.29
N ALA A 68 -2.56 -18.63 -4.13
CA ALA A 68 -3.98 -18.97 -4.08
C ALA A 68 -4.66 -18.45 -2.80
N ASP A 69 -4.02 -18.58 -1.64
CA ASP A 69 -4.55 -18.05 -0.37
C ASP A 69 -4.73 -16.53 -0.42
N ARG A 70 -3.80 -15.84 -1.10
CA ARG A 70 -3.89 -14.39 -1.32
C ARG A 70 -5.07 -14.03 -2.22
N PHE A 71 -5.30 -14.78 -3.30
CA PHE A 71 -6.40 -14.51 -4.24
C PHE A 71 -7.77 -14.73 -3.59
N LEU A 72 -7.93 -15.82 -2.83
CA LEU A 72 -9.18 -16.13 -2.12
C LEU A 72 -9.52 -15.09 -1.05
N ASN A 73 -8.53 -14.67 -0.26
CA ASN A 73 -8.73 -13.62 0.74
C ASN A 73 -9.11 -12.27 0.10
N TYR A 74 -8.58 -11.95 -1.08
CA TYR A 74 -8.93 -10.75 -1.82
C TYR A 74 -10.38 -10.79 -2.31
N ILE A 75 -10.80 -11.89 -2.96
CA ILE A 75 -12.20 -12.06 -3.40
C ILE A 75 -13.16 -11.97 -2.20
N GLY A 76 -12.85 -12.67 -1.11
CA GLY A 76 -13.66 -12.61 0.11
C GLY A 76 -13.72 -11.22 0.75
N ALA A 77 -12.68 -10.38 0.59
CA ALA A 77 -12.70 -9.00 1.05
C ALA A 77 -13.55 -8.07 0.17
N LEU A 78 -13.61 -8.33 -1.14
CA LEU A 78 -14.48 -7.60 -2.07
C LEU A 78 -15.95 -7.94 -1.85
N ASP A 79 -16.30 -9.22 -1.67
CA ASP A 79 -17.68 -9.66 -1.44
C ASP A 79 -18.31 -9.10 -0.16
N ARG A 80 -17.49 -8.88 0.87
CA ARG A 80 -17.94 -8.28 2.15
C ARG A 80 -18.25 -6.78 2.03
N GLY A 81 -17.78 -6.10 0.98
CA GLY A 81 -18.03 -4.68 0.74
C GLY A 81 -19.33 -4.37 -0.01
N THR A 82 -20.03 -5.39 -0.50
CA THR A 82 -21.22 -5.28 -1.37
C THR A 82 -22.54 -5.49 -0.62
N ARG A 83 -22.55 -5.34 0.72
CA ARG A 83 -23.76 -5.35 1.57
C ARG A 83 -23.89 -4.05 2.35
#